data_AF-A0A968W0D6-F1
#
_entry.id   AF-A0A968W0D6-F1
#
_cell.length_a   1.000
_cell.length_b   1.000
_cell.length_c   1.000
_cell.angle_alpha   90.00
_cell.angle_beta   90.00
_cell.angle_gamma   90.00
#
_symmetry.space_group_name_H-M   'P 1'
#
loop_
_entity.id
_entity.type
_entity.pdbx_description
1 polymer ?
#
loop_
_entity_poly.entity_id
_entity_poly.type
_entity_poly.pdbx_seq_one_letter_code
_entity_poly.pdbx_strand_id
1 'polypeptide(L)'
;DAKKLARFQELNLYFNSPQFKADKLAITGERFAGSPEERAEKELKKLKADAGIKTFFKINNSDTLNTYNKASKSKELEEYKQLEAFLVSADFTSIEQYYKQPATKRYTDTKLHKSEQDFKELQHNIDIINYFKFIKHKAFKDYSRIKGSETLKKLEELKVFMGSGEVEKLKSSLKKSEFQASEANRKLQEYKVRNKSKEIKNYYKLAHSPLIDAYIKIQSSNELEAYNSLNEFLNSSAFKEEKKAFMAKGFKDTPEFEKKMRFNALKKDPLVKHFHKFGSSKEFAVFQEVALSDQLAKHNALEEQTNSAAFKARKAYLKLSGDEKYKKSDLFAKQEEHKALLQDEDILFFLKREKTNKFKPIEEWRLTFEDDFKSNSLSPDKWIDRYYWGNKLIADTYSLAYDKHMYLPANVTVNANYLQLITKNNWCLARLGTVLTGFSTNSFLIPAAW
;
A
#
# COMPACT_ATOMS: atom_id res chain seq x y z
N ASP A 1 -40.33 56.01 26.00
CA ASP A 1 -39.86 54.66 26.37
C ASP A 1 -38.36 54.70 26.77
N ALA A 2 -37.98 54.20 27.96
CA ALA A 2 -36.60 54.23 28.45
C ALA A 2 -35.62 53.39 27.61
N LYS A 3 -36.08 52.28 27.00
CA LYS A 3 -35.23 51.42 26.17
C LYS A 3 -34.87 52.08 24.85
N LYS A 4 -35.83 52.77 24.22
CA LYS A 4 -35.60 53.56 23.00
C LYS A 4 -34.58 54.67 23.23
N LEU A 5 -34.69 55.39 24.35
CA LEU A 5 -33.76 56.46 24.69
C LEU A 5 -32.34 55.93 24.91
N ALA A 6 -32.19 54.82 25.65
CA ALA A 6 -30.89 54.18 25.85
C ALA A 6 -30.25 53.74 24.52
N ARG A 7 -31.03 53.13 23.62
CA ARG A 7 -30.56 52.72 22.29
C ARG A 7 -30.16 53.91 21.41
N PHE A 8 -30.95 54.98 21.45
CA PHE A 8 -30.62 56.22 20.74
C PHE A 8 -29.30 56.82 21.25
N GLN A 9 -29.12 56.90 22.57
CA GLN A 9 -27.88 57.41 23.18
C GLN A 9 -26.67 56.55 22.82
N GLU A 10 -26.80 55.22 22.86
CA GLU A 10 -25.76 54.28 22.44
C GLU A 10 -25.32 54.54 20.99
N LEU A 11 -26.29 54.55 20.05
CA LEU A 11 -26.01 54.80 18.64
C LEU A 11 -25.46 56.20 18.41
N ASN A 12 -25.98 57.21 19.10
CA ASN A 12 -25.54 58.58 18.97
C ASN A 12 -24.09 58.77 19.45
N LEU A 13 -23.70 58.15 20.56
CA LEU A 13 -22.31 58.14 21.03
C LEU A 13 -21.41 57.45 20.01
N TYR A 14 -21.83 56.30 19.49
CA TYR A 14 -21.07 55.55 18.50
C TYR A 14 -20.90 56.32 17.17
N PHE A 15 -21.95 56.89 16.59
CA PHE A 15 -21.88 57.64 15.32
C PHE A 15 -21.10 58.94 15.43
N ASN A 16 -21.01 59.53 16.62
CA ASN A 16 -20.17 60.71 16.89
C ASN A 16 -18.73 60.34 17.28
N SER A 17 -18.40 59.07 17.40
CA SER A 17 -17.07 58.61 17.78
C SER A 17 -16.11 58.49 16.57
N PRO A 18 -14.79 58.55 16.80
CA PRO A 18 -13.80 58.16 15.79
C PRO A 18 -13.96 56.70 15.32
N GLN A 19 -14.52 55.83 16.16
CA GLN A 19 -14.71 54.42 15.85
C GLN A 19 -15.65 54.22 14.65
N PHE A 20 -16.73 55.00 14.54
CA PHE A 20 -17.62 54.94 13.37
C PHE A 20 -16.87 55.23 12.06
N LYS A 21 -16.01 56.25 12.06
CA LYS A 21 -15.21 56.60 10.88
C LYS A 21 -14.25 55.46 10.52
N ALA A 22 -13.63 54.83 11.53
CA ALA A 22 -12.75 53.69 11.35
C ALA A 22 -13.51 52.47 10.78
N ASP A 23 -14.66 52.12 11.34
CA ASP A 23 -15.47 50.98 10.91
C ASP A 23 -16.02 51.17 9.49
N LYS A 24 -16.48 52.39 9.18
CA LYS A 24 -16.92 52.75 7.83
C LYS A 24 -15.76 52.68 6.84
N LEU A 25 -14.59 53.18 7.21
CA LEU A 25 -13.39 53.11 6.36
C LEU A 25 -12.94 51.65 6.16
N ALA A 26 -13.04 50.80 7.18
CA ALA A 26 -12.74 49.38 7.06
C ALA A 26 -13.66 48.70 6.02
N ILE A 27 -14.97 48.92 6.11
CA ILE A 27 -15.95 48.32 5.17
C ILE A 27 -15.75 48.83 3.74
N THR A 28 -15.56 50.14 3.57
CA THR A 28 -15.42 50.77 2.25
C THR A 28 -14.03 50.62 1.63
N GLY A 29 -13.01 50.42 2.46
CA GLY A 29 -11.61 50.32 2.09
C GLY A 29 -11.17 48.93 1.63
N GLU A 30 -11.91 47.87 1.99
CA GLU A 30 -11.66 46.54 1.46
C GLU A 30 -11.79 46.54 -0.07
N ARG A 31 -10.81 45.97 -0.77
CA ARG A 31 -10.80 45.87 -2.24
C ARG A 31 -10.27 44.53 -2.67
N PHE A 32 -10.68 44.09 -3.86
CA PHE A 32 -10.12 42.88 -4.46
C PHE A 32 -8.65 43.08 -4.85
N ALA A 33 -8.29 44.25 -5.36
CA ALA A 33 -6.90 44.56 -5.70
C ALA A 33 -6.01 44.51 -4.45
N GLY A 34 -4.95 43.69 -4.49
CA GLY A 34 -4.03 43.49 -3.38
C GLY A 34 -4.53 42.51 -2.30
N SER A 35 -5.72 41.96 -2.43
CA SER A 35 -6.30 41.03 -1.45
C SER A 35 -5.66 39.63 -1.52
N PRO A 36 -5.75 38.82 -0.47
CA PRO A 36 -5.35 37.41 -0.51
C PRO A 36 -6.04 36.63 -1.64
N GLU A 37 -7.31 36.94 -1.93
CA GLU A 37 -8.08 36.33 -3.01
C GLU A 37 -7.48 36.64 -4.39
N GLU A 38 -7.10 37.90 -4.66
CA GLU A 38 -6.44 38.24 -5.93
C GLU A 38 -5.07 37.55 -6.05
N ARG A 39 -4.29 37.47 -4.96
CA ARG A 39 -3.01 36.74 -4.95
C ARG A 39 -3.21 35.26 -5.24
N ALA A 40 -4.21 34.63 -4.65
CA ALA A 40 -4.57 33.24 -4.91
C ALA A 40 -4.94 33.02 -6.38
N GLU A 41 -5.74 33.91 -6.99
CA GLU A 41 -6.07 33.79 -8.43
C GLU A 41 -4.86 34.01 -9.33
N LYS A 42 -4.00 34.98 -9.02
CA LYS A 42 -2.77 35.23 -9.78
C LYS A 42 -1.83 34.03 -9.70
N GLU A 43 -1.67 33.45 -8.51
CA GLU A 43 -0.81 32.29 -8.31
C GLU A 43 -1.38 31.05 -9.01
N LEU A 44 -2.68 30.78 -8.87
CA LEU A 44 -3.32 29.70 -9.61
C LEU A 44 -3.17 29.89 -11.13
N LYS A 45 -3.33 31.12 -11.63
CA LYS A 45 -3.12 31.42 -13.04
C LYS A 45 -1.67 31.16 -13.49
N LYS A 46 -0.67 31.49 -12.65
CA LYS A 46 0.74 31.17 -12.92
C LYS A 46 0.96 29.66 -12.96
N LEU A 47 0.46 28.91 -11.97
CA LEU A 47 0.57 27.45 -11.92
C LEU A 47 -0.16 26.79 -13.11
N LYS A 48 -1.34 27.28 -13.50
CA LYS A 48 -2.02 26.83 -14.72
C LYS A 48 -1.26 27.15 -16.01
N ALA A 49 -0.43 28.20 -15.98
CA ALA A 49 0.41 28.57 -17.11
C ALA A 49 1.72 27.77 -17.16
N ASP A 50 2.14 27.16 -16.05
CA ASP A 50 3.35 26.36 -15.94
C ASP A 50 3.37 25.19 -16.93
N ALA A 51 4.50 24.99 -17.59
CA ALA A 51 4.63 24.00 -18.65
C ALA A 51 4.59 22.56 -18.09
N GLY A 52 5.14 22.34 -16.89
CA GLY A 52 5.13 21.05 -16.21
C GLY A 52 3.71 20.66 -15.81
N ILE A 53 2.98 21.56 -15.14
CA ILE A 53 1.59 21.33 -14.74
C ILE A 53 0.69 21.10 -15.96
N LYS A 54 0.85 21.87 -17.05
CA LYS A 54 0.12 21.63 -18.31
C LYS A 54 0.42 20.24 -18.87
N THR A 55 1.69 19.85 -18.90
CA THR A 55 2.13 18.54 -19.39
C THR A 55 1.56 17.42 -18.52
N PHE A 56 1.56 17.61 -17.21
CA PHE A 56 0.96 16.67 -16.25
C PHE A 56 -0.50 16.41 -16.58
N PHE A 57 -1.35 17.45 -16.63
CA PHE A 57 -2.78 17.28 -16.92
C PHE A 57 -3.06 16.76 -18.33
N LYS A 58 -2.21 17.10 -19.31
CA LYS A 58 -2.28 16.53 -20.66
C LYS A 58 -2.06 15.01 -20.66
N ILE A 59 -1.14 14.52 -19.83
CA ILE A 59 -0.78 13.10 -19.76
C ILE A 59 -1.69 12.31 -18.83
N ASN A 60 -2.11 12.89 -17.70
CA ASN A 60 -2.84 12.22 -16.62
C ASN A 60 -4.11 11.51 -17.11
N ASN A 61 -4.77 12.08 -18.12
CA ASN A 61 -5.98 11.52 -18.73
C ASN A 61 -5.76 11.04 -20.18
N SER A 62 -4.51 10.80 -20.58
CA SER A 62 -4.18 10.40 -21.95
C SER A 62 -4.31 8.89 -22.16
N ASP A 63 -4.78 8.49 -23.34
CA ASP A 63 -4.77 7.09 -23.76
C ASP A 63 -3.36 6.49 -23.79
N THR A 64 -2.36 7.34 -24.03
CA THR A 64 -0.94 7.00 -23.98
C THR A 64 -0.52 6.49 -22.59
N LEU A 65 -0.92 7.20 -21.52
CA LEU A 65 -0.65 6.79 -20.13
C LEU A 65 -1.45 5.53 -19.76
N ASN A 66 -2.72 5.44 -20.20
CA ASN A 66 -3.54 4.25 -19.99
C ASN A 66 -2.89 3.02 -20.64
N THR A 67 -2.40 3.15 -21.88
CA THR A 67 -1.70 2.08 -22.60
C THR A 67 -0.39 1.71 -21.91
N TYR A 68 0.37 2.69 -21.40
CA TYR A 68 1.57 2.43 -20.59
C TYR A 68 1.26 1.66 -19.30
N ASN A 69 0.21 2.05 -18.58
CA ASN A 69 -0.22 1.37 -17.35
C ASN A 69 -0.77 -0.03 -17.61
N LYS A 70 -1.38 -0.25 -18.77
CA LYS A 70 -1.78 -1.59 -19.22
C LYS A 70 -0.56 -2.44 -19.55
N ALA A 71 0.38 -1.89 -20.30
CA ALA A 71 1.64 -2.56 -20.66
C ALA A 71 2.47 -2.92 -19.43
N SER A 72 2.54 -2.03 -18.43
CA SER A 72 3.31 -2.24 -17.21
C SER A 72 2.86 -3.46 -16.39
N LYS A 73 1.60 -3.87 -16.56
CA LYS A 73 0.97 -5.02 -15.91
C LYS A 73 0.78 -6.23 -16.84
N SER A 74 1.26 -6.14 -18.08
CA SER A 74 1.02 -7.19 -19.08
C SER A 74 1.99 -8.37 -18.90
N LYS A 75 1.52 -9.57 -19.23
CA LYS A 75 2.36 -10.79 -19.18
C LYS A 75 3.50 -10.72 -20.19
N GLU A 76 3.27 -10.07 -21.32
CA GLU A 76 4.24 -9.89 -22.41
C GLU A 76 5.44 -9.04 -21.95
N LEU A 77 5.21 -7.97 -21.19
CA LEU A 77 6.30 -7.15 -20.65
C LEU A 77 7.07 -7.89 -19.54
N GLU A 78 6.36 -8.64 -18.70
CA GLU A 78 7.01 -9.47 -17.68
C GLU A 78 7.90 -10.55 -18.33
N GLU A 79 7.37 -11.27 -19.32
CA GLU A 79 8.13 -12.23 -20.12
C GLU A 79 9.34 -11.56 -20.81
N TYR A 80 9.15 -10.36 -21.38
CA TYR A 80 10.22 -9.59 -22.00
C TYR A 80 11.37 -9.31 -21.03
N LYS A 81 11.07 -8.85 -19.81
CA LYS A 81 12.08 -8.55 -18.78
C LYS A 81 12.81 -9.82 -18.31
N GLN A 82 12.09 -10.92 -18.13
CA GLN A 82 12.68 -12.20 -17.75
C GLN A 82 13.64 -12.71 -18.84
N LEU A 83 13.22 -12.62 -20.10
CA LEU A 83 14.06 -12.99 -21.24
C LEU A 83 15.25 -12.04 -21.40
N GLU A 84 15.08 -10.73 -21.17
CA GLU A 84 16.17 -9.76 -21.19
C GLU A 84 17.24 -10.12 -20.17
N ALA A 85 16.84 -10.37 -18.91
CA ALA A 85 17.74 -10.81 -17.86
C ALA A 85 18.42 -12.14 -18.19
N PHE A 86 17.67 -13.10 -18.74
CA PHE A 86 18.21 -14.38 -19.19
C PHE A 86 19.28 -14.22 -20.28
N LEU A 87 19.06 -13.35 -21.27
CA LEU A 87 20.03 -13.14 -22.36
C LEU A 87 21.32 -12.44 -21.92
N VAL A 88 21.30 -11.75 -20.77
CA VAL A 88 22.49 -11.15 -20.14
C VAL A 88 23.15 -12.10 -19.14
N SER A 89 22.53 -13.24 -18.83
CA SER A 89 23.06 -14.21 -17.87
C SER A 89 24.37 -14.87 -18.34
N ALA A 90 25.17 -15.29 -17.37
CA ALA A 90 26.37 -16.08 -17.62
C ALA A 90 26.02 -17.39 -18.34
N ASP A 91 24.94 -18.07 -17.93
CA ASP A 91 24.49 -19.34 -18.51
C ASP A 91 24.21 -19.22 -20.02
N PHE A 92 23.42 -18.22 -20.42
CA PHE A 92 23.15 -17.97 -21.83
C PHE A 92 24.43 -17.65 -22.60
N THR A 93 25.31 -16.84 -22.01
CA THR A 93 26.60 -16.48 -22.61
C THR A 93 27.49 -17.71 -22.82
N SER A 94 27.57 -18.60 -21.84
CA SER A 94 28.34 -19.84 -21.91
C SER A 94 27.78 -20.79 -22.97
N ILE A 95 26.45 -20.92 -23.08
CA ILE A 95 25.82 -21.74 -24.13
C ILE A 95 26.08 -21.14 -25.51
N GLU A 96 25.89 -19.83 -25.67
CA GLU A 96 26.14 -19.16 -26.95
C GLU A 96 27.62 -19.28 -27.36
N GLN A 97 28.55 -19.14 -26.40
CA GLN A 97 29.99 -19.33 -26.64
C GLN A 97 30.35 -20.79 -26.96
N TYR A 98 29.75 -21.76 -26.27
CA TYR A 98 29.92 -23.18 -26.58
C TYR A 98 29.54 -23.45 -28.03
N TYR A 99 28.37 -22.99 -28.46
CA TYR A 99 27.90 -23.21 -29.84
C TYR A 99 28.60 -22.35 -30.90
N LYS A 100 29.29 -21.26 -30.53
CA LYS A 100 30.19 -20.51 -31.44
C LYS A 100 31.42 -21.33 -31.86
N GLN A 101 31.81 -22.33 -31.08
CA GLN A 101 32.92 -23.21 -31.43
C GLN A 101 32.53 -24.13 -32.59
N PRO A 102 33.48 -24.50 -33.48
CA PRO A 102 33.24 -25.50 -34.52
C PRO A 102 32.73 -26.81 -33.90
N ALA A 103 31.80 -27.48 -34.59
CA ALA A 103 31.22 -28.74 -34.11
C ALA A 103 32.28 -29.81 -33.82
N THR A 104 33.38 -29.82 -34.58
CA THR A 104 34.54 -30.69 -34.36
C THR A 104 35.20 -30.47 -33.00
N LYS A 105 35.34 -29.21 -32.56
CA LYS A 105 35.88 -28.87 -31.25
C LYS A 105 34.92 -29.23 -30.13
N ARG A 106 33.62 -28.97 -30.30
CA ARG A 106 32.61 -29.38 -29.31
C ARG A 106 32.52 -30.89 -29.14
N TYR A 107 32.76 -31.62 -30.24
CA TYR A 107 32.76 -33.08 -30.24
C TYR A 107 33.87 -33.65 -29.37
N THR A 108 35.03 -32.99 -29.26
CA THR A 108 36.15 -33.51 -28.45
C THR A 108 35.81 -33.67 -26.98
N ASP A 109 34.88 -32.86 -26.48
CA ASP A 109 34.44 -32.86 -25.08
C ASP A 109 33.33 -33.90 -24.81
N THR A 110 32.93 -34.67 -25.82
CA THR A 110 31.85 -35.67 -25.70
C THR A 110 32.36 -37.04 -25.28
N LYS A 111 31.49 -37.80 -24.62
CA LYS A 111 31.74 -39.22 -24.31
C LYS A 111 31.96 -40.06 -25.58
N LEU A 112 31.27 -39.73 -26.68
CA LEU A 112 31.44 -40.40 -27.98
C LEU A 112 32.87 -40.25 -28.50
N HIS A 113 33.43 -39.05 -28.43
CA HIS A 113 34.82 -38.83 -28.80
C HIS A 113 35.78 -39.60 -27.89
N LYS A 114 35.51 -39.65 -26.59
CA LYS A 114 36.31 -40.44 -25.65
C LYS A 114 36.31 -41.92 -26.03
N SER A 115 35.15 -42.52 -26.35
CA SER A 115 35.06 -43.90 -26.84
C SER A 115 35.85 -44.13 -28.12
N GLU A 116 35.86 -43.17 -29.06
CA GLU A 116 36.71 -43.26 -30.26
C GLU A 116 38.21 -43.20 -29.94
N GLN A 117 38.62 -42.39 -28.96
CA GLN A 117 40.02 -42.31 -28.53
C GLN A 117 40.44 -43.61 -27.81
N ASP A 118 39.61 -44.10 -26.89
CA ASP A 118 39.88 -45.35 -26.16
C ASP A 118 40.00 -46.54 -27.13
N PHE A 119 39.14 -46.58 -28.17
CA PHE A 119 39.25 -47.58 -29.21
C PHE A 119 40.55 -47.45 -30.01
N LYS A 120 40.96 -46.24 -30.38
CA LYS A 120 42.25 -46.00 -31.06
C LYS A 120 43.43 -46.45 -30.20
N GLU A 121 43.42 -46.17 -28.91
CA GLU A 121 44.46 -46.63 -28.00
C GLU A 121 44.55 -48.17 -27.98
N LEU A 122 43.39 -48.84 -27.87
CA LEU A 122 43.32 -50.32 -27.92
C LEU A 122 43.72 -50.89 -29.29
N GLN A 123 43.46 -50.19 -30.39
CA GLN A 123 43.94 -50.58 -31.73
C GLN A 123 45.47 -50.62 -31.82
N HIS A 124 46.17 -49.79 -31.04
CA HIS A 124 47.63 -49.75 -30.98
C HIS A 124 48.20 -50.61 -29.85
N ASN A 125 47.36 -51.24 -29.03
CA ASN A 125 47.80 -52.14 -27.97
C ASN A 125 48.50 -53.36 -28.57
N ILE A 126 49.75 -53.58 -28.17
CA ILE A 126 50.62 -54.61 -28.75
C ILE A 126 50.08 -56.02 -28.55
N ASP A 127 49.43 -56.29 -27.43
CA ASP A 127 48.90 -57.62 -27.09
C ASP A 127 47.65 -57.92 -27.93
N ILE A 128 46.77 -56.93 -28.11
CA ILE A 128 45.59 -57.04 -28.99
C ILE A 128 46.02 -57.24 -30.45
N ILE A 129 47.00 -56.47 -30.92
CA ILE A 129 47.57 -56.63 -32.27
C ILE A 129 48.14 -58.04 -32.46
N ASN A 130 48.95 -58.50 -31.51
CA ASN A 130 49.57 -59.83 -31.56
C ASN A 130 48.53 -60.95 -31.50
N TYR A 131 47.49 -60.79 -30.68
CA TYR A 131 46.34 -61.69 -30.63
C TYR A 131 45.67 -61.82 -32.01
N PHE A 132 45.30 -60.70 -32.65
CA PHE A 132 44.65 -60.73 -33.96
C PHE A 132 45.57 -61.26 -35.08
N LYS A 133 46.89 -61.04 -34.99
CA LYS A 133 47.88 -61.67 -35.88
C LYS A 133 47.96 -63.18 -35.66
N PHE A 134 48.00 -63.61 -34.40
CA PHE A 134 48.12 -65.02 -34.02
C PHE A 134 46.91 -65.84 -34.49
N ILE A 135 45.68 -65.36 -34.26
CA ILE A 135 44.47 -66.09 -34.67
C ILE A 135 44.33 -66.23 -36.19
N LYS A 136 44.95 -65.34 -36.96
CA LYS A 136 44.96 -65.41 -38.43
C LYS A 136 45.99 -66.42 -38.96
N HIS A 137 46.99 -66.77 -38.16
CA HIS A 137 48.07 -67.66 -38.58
C HIS A 137 47.57 -69.09 -38.85
N LYS A 138 48.11 -69.75 -39.89
CA LYS A 138 47.68 -71.10 -40.28
C LYS A 138 47.80 -72.12 -39.13
N ALA A 139 48.84 -72.00 -38.31
CA ALA A 139 49.05 -72.90 -37.18
C ALA A 139 47.91 -72.82 -36.14
N PHE A 140 47.37 -71.62 -35.89
CA PHE A 140 46.23 -71.46 -34.98
C PHE A 140 44.92 -71.95 -35.60
N LYS A 141 44.72 -71.74 -36.92
CA LYS A 141 43.57 -72.30 -37.65
C LYS A 141 43.56 -73.83 -37.58
N ASP A 142 44.71 -74.45 -37.82
CA ASP A 142 44.88 -75.91 -37.69
C ASP A 142 44.63 -76.36 -36.25
N TYR A 143 45.17 -75.64 -35.26
CA TYR A 143 44.91 -75.93 -33.85
C TYR A 143 43.43 -75.84 -33.49
N SER A 144 42.74 -74.75 -33.84
CA SER A 144 41.32 -74.54 -33.52
C SER A 144 40.41 -75.57 -34.19
N ARG A 145 40.76 -76.02 -35.40
CA ARG A 145 40.04 -77.08 -36.13
C ARG A 145 40.23 -78.45 -35.51
N ILE A 146 41.44 -78.76 -35.01
CA ILE A 146 41.76 -80.07 -34.43
C ILE A 146 41.35 -80.16 -32.96
N LYS A 147 41.41 -79.05 -32.21
CA LYS A 147 40.96 -78.93 -30.82
C LYS A 147 39.49 -79.35 -30.72
N GLY A 148 39.22 -80.40 -29.95
CA GLY A 148 37.86 -80.94 -29.78
C GLY A 148 37.31 -81.74 -30.97
N SER A 149 38.10 -81.94 -32.05
CA SER A 149 37.68 -82.75 -33.19
C SER A 149 37.62 -84.25 -32.84
N GLU A 150 36.73 -84.98 -33.53
CA GLU A 150 36.62 -86.44 -33.39
C GLU A 150 37.94 -87.15 -33.75
N THR A 151 38.69 -86.59 -34.70
CA THR A 151 40.01 -87.07 -35.08
C THR A 151 41.01 -87.01 -33.92
N LEU A 152 40.97 -85.94 -33.11
CA LEU A 152 41.84 -85.78 -31.95
C LEU A 152 41.41 -86.73 -30.83
N LYS A 153 40.10 -86.82 -30.53
CA LYS A 153 39.57 -87.76 -29.52
C LYS A 153 39.98 -89.20 -29.82
N LYS A 154 39.75 -89.66 -31.06
CA LYS A 154 40.15 -91.00 -31.50
C LYS A 154 41.65 -91.22 -31.38
N LEU A 155 42.47 -90.19 -31.65
CA LEU A 155 43.92 -90.29 -31.48
C LEU A 155 44.31 -90.39 -29.99
N GLU A 156 43.65 -89.64 -29.10
CA GLU A 156 43.87 -89.70 -27.66
C GLU A 156 43.47 -91.07 -27.09
N GLU A 157 42.33 -91.63 -27.50
CA GLU A 157 41.92 -92.99 -27.19
C GLU A 157 42.95 -94.03 -27.65
N LEU A 158 43.41 -93.92 -28.91
CA LEU A 158 44.48 -94.78 -29.43
C LEU A 158 45.78 -94.61 -28.63
N LYS A 159 46.13 -93.39 -28.18
CA LYS A 159 47.31 -93.12 -27.36
C LYS A 159 47.20 -93.77 -25.99
N VAL A 160 46.02 -93.72 -25.35
CA VAL A 160 45.73 -94.42 -24.09
C VAL A 160 45.83 -95.93 -24.28
N PHE A 161 45.24 -96.47 -25.35
CA PHE A 161 45.36 -97.89 -25.71
C PHE A 161 46.82 -98.31 -25.92
N MET A 162 47.65 -97.49 -26.57
CA MET A 162 49.11 -97.76 -26.67
C MET A 162 49.81 -97.74 -25.31
N GLY A 163 49.41 -96.85 -24.40
CA GLY A 163 49.99 -96.70 -23.06
C GLY A 163 49.55 -97.76 -22.05
N SER A 164 48.49 -98.52 -22.33
CA SER A 164 47.94 -99.57 -21.45
C SER A 164 48.85 -100.81 -21.29
N GLY A 165 49.90 -100.93 -22.10
CA GLY A 165 50.78 -102.10 -22.14
C GLY A 165 50.17 -103.33 -22.86
N GLU A 166 48.91 -103.26 -23.30
CA GLU A 166 48.20 -104.35 -23.97
C GLU A 166 48.86 -104.75 -25.30
N VAL A 167 49.34 -103.75 -26.06
CA VAL A 167 50.02 -104.00 -27.35
C VAL A 167 51.35 -104.72 -27.17
N GLU A 168 52.16 -104.36 -26.17
CA GLU A 168 53.45 -105.02 -25.95
C GLU A 168 53.26 -106.44 -25.37
N LYS A 169 52.25 -106.65 -24.52
CA LYS A 169 51.84 -108.00 -24.09
C LYS A 169 51.51 -108.88 -25.29
N LEU A 170 50.60 -108.44 -26.17
CA LEU A 170 50.19 -109.21 -27.35
C LEU A 170 51.32 -109.43 -28.37
N LYS A 171 52.24 -108.48 -28.49
CA LYS A 171 53.40 -108.58 -29.37
C LYS A 171 54.47 -109.55 -28.85
N SER A 172 54.53 -109.76 -27.53
CA SER A 172 55.42 -110.75 -26.89
C SER A 172 54.82 -112.16 -26.83
N SER A 173 53.48 -112.28 -26.79
CA SER A 173 52.79 -113.56 -26.63
C SER A 173 52.36 -114.23 -27.93
N LEU A 174 52.23 -113.48 -29.03
CA LEU A 174 51.79 -114.00 -30.33
C LEU A 174 52.95 -114.19 -31.31
N LYS A 175 52.81 -115.12 -32.27
CA LYS A 175 53.75 -115.19 -33.40
C LYS A 175 53.61 -113.93 -34.26
N LYS A 176 54.70 -113.51 -34.91
CA LYS A 176 54.77 -112.25 -35.68
C LYS A 176 53.63 -112.10 -36.70
N SER A 177 53.27 -113.18 -37.39
CA SER A 177 52.17 -113.20 -38.37
C SER A 177 50.78 -113.03 -37.71
N GLU A 178 50.56 -113.65 -36.56
CA GLU A 178 49.30 -113.56 -35.79
C GLU A 178 49.12 -112.16 -35.19
N PHE A 179 50.19 -111.57 -34.66
CA PHE A 179 50.17 -110.18 -34.21
C PHE A 179 49.87 -109.22 -35.37
N GLN A 180 50.49 -109.43 -36.54
CA GLN A 180 50.26 -108.57 -37.71
C GLN A 180 48.79 -108.56 -38.17
N ALA A 181 48.06 -109.67 -38.02
CA ALA A 181 46.64 -109.79 -38.36
C ALA A 181 45.68 -109.31 -37.24
N SER A 182 46.19 -109.06 -36.04
CA SER A 182 45.38 -108.69 -34.88
C SER A 182 44.77 -107.28 -34.97
N GLU A 183 43.64 -107.08 -34.29
CA GLU A 183 43.04 -105.75 -34.11
C GLU A 183 44.00 -104.77 -33.41
N ALA A 184 44.82 -105.28 -32.48
CA ALA A 184 45.84 -104.50 -31.77
C ALA A 184 46.90 -103.94 -32.73
N ASN A 185 47.40 -104.73 -33.69
CA ASN A 185 48.30 -104.22 -34.72
C ASN A 185 47.59 -103.24 -35.67
N ARG A 186 46.32 -103.45 -36.02
CA ARG A 186 45.55 -102.48 -36.82
C ARG A 186 45.44 -101.12 -36.11
N LYS A 187 45.11 -101.12 -34.80
CA LYS A 187 45.08 -99.91 -33.95
C LYS A 187 46.47 -99.26 -33.81
N LEU A 188 47.53 -100.07 -33.71
CA LEU A 188 48.92 -99.57 -33.68
C LEU A 188 49.32 -98.90 -34.99
N GLN A 189 48.96 -99.46 -36.15
CA GLN A 189 49.23 -98.83 -37.45
C GLN A 189 48.38 -97.56 -37.63
N GLU A 190 47.10 -97.59 -37.25
CA GLU A 190 46.22 -96.41 -37.27
C GLU A 190 46.78 -95.28 -36.40
N TYR A 191 47.24 -95.60 -35.17
CA TYR A 191 47.93 -94.65 -34.30
C TYR A 191 49.19 -94.09 -34.96
N LYS A 192 50.06 -94.93 -35.54
CA LYS A 192 51.30 -94.49 -36.21
C LYS A 192 51.03 -93.55 -37.39
N VAL A 193 50.01 -93.83 -38.21
CA VAL A 193 49.65 -92.98 -39.35
C VAL A 193 49.05 -91.66 -38.87
N ARG A 194 48.07 -91.70 -37.97
CA ARG A 194 47.41 -90.50 -37.44
C ARG A 194 48.36 -89.60 -36.64
N ASN A 195 49.21 -90.18 -35.81
CA ASN A 195 50.22 -89.44 -35.04
C ASN A 195 51.32 -88.83 -35.92
N LYS A 196 51.53 -89.37 -37.14
CA LYS A 196 52.49 -88.83 -38.10
C LYS A 196 51.92 -87.74 -38.99
N SER A 197 50.60 -87.53 -39.03
CA SER A 197 49.97 -86.52 -39.88
C SER A 197 50.48 -85.12 -39.53
N LYS A 198 50.58 -84.25 -40.54
CA LYS A 198 51.13 -82.90 -40.36
C LYS A 198 50.23 -82.05 -39.48
N GLU A 199 48.93 -82.25 -39.59
CA GLU A 199 47.88 -81.55 -38.85
C GLU A 199 47.97 -81.84 -37.34
N ILE A 200 48.13 -83.11 -36.97
CA ILE A 200 48.27 -83.54 -35.57
C ILE A 200 49.60 -83.08 -34.98
N LYS A 201 50.70 -83.20 -35.73
CA LYS A 201 52.01 -82.68 -35.29
C LYS A 201 51.99 -81.17 -35.05
N ASN A 202 51.36 -80.42 -35.96
CA ASN A 202 51.23 -78.97 -35.83
C ASN A 202 50.33 -78.59 -34.65
N TYR A 203 49.24 -79.34 -34.42
CA TYR A 203 48.37 -79.18 -33.25
C TYR A 203 49.17 -79.31 -31.95
N TYR A 204 49.87 -80.44 -31.74
CA TYR A 204 50.63 -80.65 -30.51
C TYR A 204 51.82 -79.69 -30.38
N LYS A 205 52.45 -79.29 -31.48
CA LYS A 205 53.51 -78.27 -31.46
C LYS A 205 53.00 -76.93 -30.90
N LEU A 206 51.77 -76.53 -31.25
CA LEU A 206 51.17 -75.31 -30.73
C LEU A 206 50.58 -75.50 -29.33
N ALA A 207 49.95 -76.65 -29.06
CA ALA A 207 49.32 -76.96 -27.77
C ALA A 207 50.30 -76.99 -26.60
N HIS A 208 51.57 -77.31 -26.84
CA HIS A 208 52.65 -77.27 -25.84
C HIS A 208 53.52 -76.00 -25.93
N SER A 209 53.14 -75.02 -26.75
CA SER A 209 53.89 -73.78 -26.90
C SER A 209 53.38 -72.74 -25.90
N PRO A 210 54.25 -71.95 -25.25
CA PRO A 210 53.82 -70.84 -24.38
C PRO A 210 52.97 -69.78 -25.12
N LEU A 211 52.99 -69.79 -26.46
CA LEU A 211 52.14 -68.95 -27.29
C LEU A 211 50.65 -69.22 -27.09
N ILE A 212 50.24 -70.47 -26.79
CA ILE A 212 48.83 -70.78 -26.58
C ILE A 212 48.32 -70.25 -25.24
N ASP A 213 49.16 -70.27 -24.20
CA ASP A 213 48.82 -69.73 -22.88
C ASP A 213 48.72 -68.20 -22.93
N ALA A 214 49.66 -67.54 -23.63
CA ALA A 214 49.59 -66.11 -23.90
C ALA A 214 48.31 -65.74 -24.66
N TYR A 215 47.91 -66.53 -25.66
CA TYR A 215 46.64 -66.36 -26.36
C TYR A 215 45.43 -66.49 -25.43
N ILE A 216 45.36 -67.54 -24.60
CA ILE A 216 44.23 -67.77 -23.68
C ILE A 216 44.10 -66.61 -22.69
N LYS A 217 45.24 -66.09 -22.20
CA LYS A 217 45.27 -64.93 -21.31
C LYS A 217 44.70 -63.67 -21.98
N ILE A 218 45.09 -63.37 -23.22
CA ILE A 218 44.55 -62.21 -23.95
C ILE A 218 43.10 -62.43 -24.39
N GLN A 219 42.74 -63.66 -24.77
CA GLN A 219 41.37 -64.04 -25.16
C GLN A 219 40.34 -63.77 -24.07
N SER A 220 40.75 -63.87 -22.81
CA SER A 220 39.93 -63.65 -21.62
C SER A 220 40.22 -62.33 -20.91
N SER A 221 40.97 -61.43 -21.56
CA SER A 221 41.34 -60.14 -20.96
C SER A 221 40.26 -59.09 -21.17
N ASN A 222 40.12 -58.22 -20.18
CA ASN A 222 39.17 -57.10 -20.22
C ASN A 222 39.50 -56.13 -21.37
N GLU A 223 40.77 -56.01 -21.75
CA GLU A 223 41.22 -55.13 -22.84
C GLU A 223 40.73 -55.61 -24.21
N LEU A 224 40.76 -56.93 -24.46
CA LEU A 224 40.24 -57.50 -25.70
C LEU A 224 38.71 -57.44 -25.74
N GLU A 225 38.04 -57.69 -24.61
CA GLU A 225 36.60 -57.51 -24.49
C GLU A 225 36.21 -56.05 -24.78
N ALA A 226 36.85 -55.08 -24.12
CA ALA A 226 36.64 -53.66 -24.35
C ALA A 226 36.89 -53.26 -25.82
N TYR A 227 37.95 -53.78 -26.44
CA TYR A 227 38.21 -53.55 -27.87
C TYR A 227 37.06 -54.06 -28.74
N ASN A 228 36.58 -55.27 -28.50
CA ASN A 228 35.51 -55.86 -29.30
C ASN A 228 34.20 -55.09 -29.12
N SER A 229 33.83 -54.76 -27.88
CA SER A 229 32.64 -53.98 -27.58
C SER A 229 32.70 -52.58 -28.18
N LEU A 230 33.84 -51.89 -28.07
CA LEU A 230 34.03 -50.57 -28.69
C LEU A 230 34.02 -50.66 -30.22
N ASN A 231 34.64 -51.68 -30.80
CA ASN A 231 34.62 -51.90 -32.25
C ASN A 231 33.18 -52.12 -32.75
N GLU A 232 32.39 -52.93 -32.06
CA GLU A 232 30.98 -53.15 -32.41
C GLU A 232 30.16 -51.87 -32.27
N PHE A 233 30.31 -51.16 -31.14
CA PHE A 233 29.63 -49.90 -30.88
C PHE A 233 29.96 -48.83 -31.94
N LEU A 234 31.25 -48.58 -32.23
CA LEU A 234 31.68 -47.55 -33.18
C LEU A 234 31.33 -47.89 -34.64
N ASN A 235 31.21 -49.18 -34.97
CA ASN A 235 30.77 -49.60 -36.31
C ASN A 235 29.24 -49.63 -36.46
N SER A 236 28.49 -49.58 -35.35
CA SER A 236 27.03 -49.57 -35.37
C SER A 236 26.47 -48.37 -36.15
N SER A 237 25.28 -48.55 -36.73
CA SER A 237 24.53 -47.44 -37.33
C SER A 237 24.18 -46.37 -36.30
N ALA A 238 23.81 -46.80 -35.09
CA ALA A 238 23.46 -45.92 -33.98
C ALA A 238 24.56 -44.89 -33.68
N PHE A 239 25.82 -45.32 -33.53
CA PHE A 239 26.94 -44.41 -33.29
C PHE A 239 27.14 -43.41 -34.45
N LYS A 240 27.10 -43.90 -35.70
CA LYS A 240 27.29 -43.04 -36.89
C LYS A 240 26.20 -41.98 -37.00
N GLU A 241 24.96 -42.36 -36.73
CA GLU A 241 23.82 -41.45 -36.72
C GLU A 241 23.91 -40.44 -35.57
N GLU A 242 24.26 -40.89 -34.36
CA GLU A 242 24.42 -40.03 -33.18
C GLU A 242 25.53 -39.00 -33.39
N LYS A 243 26.69 -39.44 -33.90
CA LYS A 243 27.79 -38.54 -34.27
C LYS A 243 27.36 -37.53 -35.33
N LYS A 244 26.67 -37.98 -36.38
CA LYS A 244 26.17 -37.08 -37.44
C LYS A 244 25.15 -36.07 -36.90
N ALA A 245 24.22 -36.51 -36.05
CA ALA A 245 23.22 -35.65 -35.42
C ALA A 245 23.88 -34.60 -34.51
N PHE A 246 24.87 -34.99 -33.71
CA PHE A 246 25.65 -34.06 -32.89
C PHE A 246 26.35 -33.00 -33.74
N MET A 247 26.99 -33.42 -34.85
CA MET A 247 27.71 -32.51 -35.74
C MET A 247 26.78 -31.52 -36.46
N ALA A 248 25.53 -31.92 -36.74
CA ALA A 248 24.53 -31.07 -37.37
C ALA A 248 23.91 -30.05 -36.41
N LYS A 249 23.84 -30.36 -35.10
CA LYS A 249 23.18 -29.52 -34.11
C LYS A 249 23.88 -28.17 -33.94
N GLY A 250 23.20 -27.08 -34.25
CA GLY A 250 23.67 -25.72 -34.07
C GLY A 250 23.05 -25.03 -32.87
N PHE A 251 23.46 -23.78 -32.62
CA PHE A 251 22.80 -22.94 -31.61
C PHE A 251 21.31 -22.75 -31.92
N LYS A 252 20.94 -22.70 -33.21
CA LYS A 252 19.56 -22.49 -33.66
C LYS A 252 18.59 -23.59 -33.23
N ASP A 253 19.12 -24.78 -32.92
CA ASP A 253 18.35 -25.95 -32.53
C ASP A 253 18.25 -26.09 -30.99
N THR A 254 18.56 -25.02 -30.26
CA THR A 254 18.55 -24.99 -28.80
C THR A 254 17.33 -24.21 -28.27
N PRO A 255 16.74 -24.62 -27.13
CA PRO A 255 15.67 -23.86 -26.47
C PRO A 255 16.10 -22.41 -26.14
N GLU A 256 17.38 -22.19 -25.90
CA GLU A 256 17.95 -20.87 -25.63
C GLU A 256 17.85 -19.94 -26.85
N PHE A 257 18.02 -20.47 -28.05
CA PHE A 257 17.81 -19.71 -29.27
C PHE A 257 16.33 -19.38 -29.49
N GLU A 258 15.41 -20.29 -29.16
CA GLU A 258 13.97 -20.01 -29.20
C GLU A 258 13.61 -18.87 -28.23
N LYS A 259 14.16 -18.89 -27.01
CA LYS A 259 14.03 -17.79 -26.04
C LYS A 259 14.58 -16.47 -26.59
N LYS A 260 15.74 -16.49 -27.27
CA LYS A 260 16.30 -15.31 -27.95
C LYS A 260 15.38 -14.79 -29.06
N MET A 261 14.76 -15.68 -29.82
CA MET A 261 13.81 -15.31 -30.87
C MET A 261 12.51 -14.75 -30.29
N ARG A 262 12.00 -15.33 -29.21
CA ARG A 262 10.84 -14.83 -28.45
C ARG A 262 11.10 -13.43 -27.90
N PHE A 263 12.28 -13.21 -27.30
CA PHE A 263 12.71 -11.88 -26.88
C PHE A 263 12.70 -10.88 -28.04
N ASN A 264 13.28 -11.24 -29.18
CA ASN A 264 13.31 -10.38 -30.35
C ASN A 264 11.90 -10.09 -30.92
N ALA A 265 10.97 -11.04 -30.79
CA ALA A 265 9.57 -10.84 -31.16
C ALA A 265 8.86 -9.88 -30.18
N LEU A 266 9.02 -10.09 -28.87
CA LEU A 266 8.47 -9.20 -27.83
C LEU A 266 9.07 -7.80 -27.91
N LYS A 267 10.36 -7.66 -28.23
CA LYS A 267 11.00 -6.37 -28.50
C LYS A 267 10.31 -5.61 -29.65
N LYS A 268 9.70 -6.34 -30.58
CA LYS A 268 8.94 -5.78 -31.71
C LYS A 268 7.47 -5.55 -31.41
N ASP A 269 6.96 -6.12 -30.33
CA ASP A 269 5.57 -6.02 -29.91
C ASP A 269 5.16 -4.55 -29.70
N PRO A 270 4.00 -4.11 -30.22
CA PRO A 270 3.56 -2.73 -30.10
C PRO A 270 3.42 -2.25 -28.65
N LEU A 271 2.95 -3.11 -27.75
CA LEU A 271 2.69 -2.77 -26.35
C LEU A 271 4.01 -2.59 -25.59
N VAL A 272 4.95 -3.52 -25.75
CA VAL A 272 6.31 -3.43 -25.16
C VAL A 272 7.05 -2.22 -25.73
N LYS A 273 7.01 -1.99 -27.04
CA LYS A 273 7.60 -0.80 -27.66
C LYS A 273 7.02 0.49 -27.10
N HIS A 274 5.70 0.57 -26.98
CA HIS A 274 5.03 1.74 -26.41
C HIS A 274 5.47 1.97 -24.97
N PHE A 275 5.54 0.91 -24.15
CA PHE A 275 6.01 1.00 -22.78
C PHE A 275 7.40 1.63 -22.69
N HIS A 276 8.38 1.10 -23.44
CA HIS A 276 9.74 1.66 -23.41
C HIS A 276 9.81 3.06 -24.02
N LYS A 277 9.14 3.31 -25.15
CA LYS A 277 9.17 4.60 -25.84
C LYS A 277 8.53 5.71 -25.00
N PHE A 278 7.36 5.45 -24.43
CA PHE A 278 6.69 6.43 -23.58
C PHE A 278 7.39 6.56 -22.22
N GLY A 279 7.81 5.43 -21.63
CA GLY A 279 8.57 5.41 -20.38
C GLY A 279 9.88 6.20 -20.41
N SER A 280 10.52 6.30 -21.59
CA SER A 280 11.74 7.08 -21.83
C SER A 280 11.48 8.48 -22.40
N SER A 281 10.21 8.87 -22.59
CA SER A 281 9.87 10.20 -23.11
C SER A 281 10.12 11.28 -22.07
N LYS A 282 10.53 12.47 -22.53
CA LYS A 282 10.77 13.62 -21.66
C LYS A 282 9.47 14.07 -20.99
N GLU A 283 8.36 13.96 -21.70
CA GLU A 283 7.05 14.35 -21.20
C GLU A 283 6.57 13.44 -20.07
N PHE A 284 6.85 12.13 -20.14
CA PHE A 284 6.55 11.21 -19.04
C PHE A 284 7.45 11.43 -17.81
N ALA A 285 8.73 11.79 -18.03
CA ALA A 285 9.62 12.18 -16.93
C ALA A 285 9.09 13.43 -16.20
N VAL A 286 8.69 14.47 -16.96
CA VAL A 286 8.05 15.67 -16.40
C VAL A 286 6.74 15.33 -15.69
N PHE A 287 5.93 14.43 -16.25
CA PHE A 287 4.71 13.96 -15.59
C PHE A 287 5.01 13.34 -14.21
N GLN A 288 6.01 12.45 -14.11
CA GLN A 288 6.40 11.84 -12.83
C GLN A 288 6.96 12.86 -11.84
N GLU A 289 7.81 13.78 -12.30
CA GLU A 289 8.38 14.83 -11.46
C GLU A 289 7.28 15.73 -10.86
N VAL A 290 6.35 16.19 -11.70
CA VAL A 290 5.24 17.04 -11.26
C VAL A 290 4.27 16.27 -10.36
N ALA A 291 4.02 14.99 -10.63
CA ALA A 291 3.18 14.13 -9.79
C ALA A 291 3.68 14.04 -8.34
N LEU A 292 5.01 14.10 -8.15
CA LEU A 292 5.68 14.07 -6.85
C LEU A 292 5.96 15.47 -6.28
N SER A 293 5.61 16.54 -7.00
CA SER A 293 5.93 17.90 -6.62
C SER A 293 4.89 18.52 -5.69
N ASP A 294 5.36 19.39 -4.78
CA ASP A 294 4.49 20.25 -3.97
C ASP A 294 3.72 21.27 -4.82
N GLN A 295 4.20 21.58 -6.04
CA GLN A 295 3.57 22.53 -6.94
C GLN A 295 2.21 22.03 -7.44
N LEU A 296 2.07 20.73 -7.71
CA LEU A 296 0.80 20.13 -8.09
C LEU A 296 -0.19 20.16 -6.92
N ALA A 297 0.28 19.84 -5.70
CA ALA A 297 -0.56 19.93 -4.50
C ALA A 297 -1.05 21.37 -4.27
N LYS A 298 -0.16 22.36 -4.41
CA LYS A 298 -0.50 23.78 -4.32
C LYS A 298 -1.49 24.21 -5.41
N HIS A 299 -1.32 23.74 -6.65
CA HIS A 299 -2.26 23.98 -7.73
C HIS A 299 -3.65 23.47 -7.37
N ASN A 300 -3.76 22.21 -6.95
CA ASN A 300 -5.04 21.58 -6.64
C ASN A 300 -5.73 22.26 -5.46
N ALA A 301 -4.99 22.60 -4.40
CA ALA A 301 -5.52 23.33 -3.25
C ALA A 301 -6.04 24.73 -3.63
N LEU A 302 -5.29 25.48 -4.44
CA LEU A 302 -5.73 26.79 -4.93
C LEU A 302 -6.93 26.66 -5.89
N GLU A 303 -6.97 25.63 -6.73
CA GLU A 303 -8.11 25.36 -7.61
C GLU A 303 -9.36 25.05 -6.80
N GLU A 304 -9.27 24.20 -5.78
CA GLU A 304 -10.38 23.90 -4.87
C GLU A 304 -10.83 25.16 -4.11
N GLN A 305 -9.89 25.89 -3.51
CA GLN A 305 -10.17 27.12 -2.78
C GLN A 305 -10.87 28.15 -3.67
N THR A 306 -10.34 28.43 -4.86
CA THR A 306 -10.90 29.43 -5.78
C THR A 306 -12.24 29.02 -6.38
N ASN A 307 -12.50 27.71 -6.49
CA ASN A 307 -13.78 27.18 -6.94
C ASN A 307 -14.85 27.12 -5.83
N SER A 308 -14.46 27.23 -4.56
CA SER A 308 -15.39 27.20 -3.43
C SER A 308 -16.42 28.34 -3.48
N ALA A 309 -17.62 28.07 -2.96
CA ALA A 309 -18.68 29.07 -2.87
C ALA A 309 -18.28 30.27 -1.99
N ALA A 310 -17.58 30.01 -0.88
CA ALA A 310 -17.08 31.04 0.03
C ALA A 310 -16.13 32.00 -0.67
N PHE A 311 -15.17 31.49 -1.45
CA PHE A 311 -14.24 32.31 -2.21
C PHE A 311 -14.96 33.16 -3.27
N LYS A 312 -15.88 32.56 -4.02
CA LYS A 312 -16.69 33.26 -5.03
C LYS A 312 -17.53 34.37 -4.40
N ALA A 313 -18.17 34.12 -3.26
CA ALA A 313 -18.95 35.10 -2.53
C ALA A 313 -18.07 36.24 -1.99
N ARG A 314 -16.93 35.92 -1.37
CA ARG A 314 -15.97 36.92 -0.86
C ARG A 314 -15.41 37.77 -2.00
N LYS A 315 -15.06 37.17 -3.13
CA LYS A 315 -14.63 37.89 -4.34
C LYS A 315 -15.73 38.81 -4.87
N ALA A 316 -16.96 38.34 -4.95
CA ALA A 316 -18.10 39.16 -5.39
C ALA A 316 -18.30 40.36 -4.45
N TYR A 317 -18.24 40.13 -3.14
CA TYR A 317 -18.28 41.21 -2.14
C TYR A 317 -17.13 42.21 -2.33
N LEU A 318 -15.88 41.73 -2.47
CA LEU A 318 -14.70 42.60 -2.61
C LEU A 318 -14.73 43.48 -3.87
N LYS A 319 -15.46 43.06 -4.91
CA LYS A 319 -15.68 43.79 -6.16
C LYS A 319 -16.78 44.86 -6.10
N LEU A 320 -17.64 44.84 -5.07
CA LEU A 320 -18.61 45.92 -4.87
C LEU A 320 -17.88 47.26 -4.66
N SER A 321 -18.52 48.37 -5.01
CA SER A 321 -18.04 49.69 -4.61
C SER A 321 -18.11 49.87 -3.09
N GLY A 322 -17.33 50.80 -2.54
CA GLY A 322 -17.36 51.10 -1.10
C GLY A 322 -18.77 51.45 -0.62
N ASP A 323 -19.50 52.25 -1.40
CA ASP A 323 -20.88 52.65 -1.07
C ASP A 323 -21.85 51.47 -1.05
N GLU A 324 -21.72 50.53 -1.99
CA GLU A 324 -22.56 49.32 -2.00
C GLU A 324 -22.27 48.40 -0.82
N LYS A 325 -21.00 48.24 -0.44
CA LYS A 325 -20.62 47.48 0.77
C LYS A 325 -21.18 48.12 2.01
N TYR A 326 -21.04 49.43 2.12
CA TYR A 326 -21.57 50.19 3.23
C TYR A 326 -23.09 49.99 3.34
N LYS A 327 -23.84 50.19 2.26
CA LYS A 327 -25.31 49.99 2.24
C LYS A 327 -25.76 48.58 2.63
N LYS A 328 -24.95 47.56 2.36
CA LYS A 328 -25.23 46.15 2.71
C LYS A 328 -24.74 45.75 4.10
N SER A 329 -24.05 46.64 4.82
CA SER A 329 -23.47 46.34 6.13
C SER A 329 -24.45 46.62 7.27
N ASP A 330 -24.26 45.92 8.38
CA ASP A 330 -24.97 46.19 9.65
C ASP A 330 -24.75 47.63 10.12
N LEU A 331 -23.61 48.22 9.78
CA LEU A 331 -23.29 49.60 10.12
C LEU A 331 -24.27 50.59 9.47
N PHE A 332 -24.66 50.35 8.22
CA PHE A 332 -25.68 51.16 7.54
C PHE A 332 -27.06 50.91 8.13
N ALA A 333 -27.41 49.66 8.46
CA ALA A 333 -28.66 49.36 9.16
C ALA A 333 -28.78 50.12 10.49
N LYS A 334 -27.71 50.14 11.30
CA LYS A 334 -27.64 50.95 12.53
C LYS A 334 -27.73 52.45 12.25
N GLN A 335 -27.19 52.93 11.12
CA GLN A 335 -27.27 54.34 10.75
C GLN A 335 -28.71 54.73 10.40
N GLU A 336 -29.42 53.88 9.67
CA GLU A 336 -30.84 54.08 9.35
C GLU A 336 -31.70 53.97 10.62
N GLU A 337 -31.39 53.05 11.53
CA GLU A 337 -32.02 52.96 12.86
C GLU A 337 -31.84 54.27 13.65
N HIS A 338 -30.62 54.81 13.71
CA HIS A 338 -30.34 56.08 14.39
C HIS A 338 -31.11 57.25 13.76
N LYS A 339 -31.17 57.32 12.42
CA LYS A 339 -31.97 58.34 11.72
C LYS A 339 -33.47 58.21 12.03
N ALA A 340 -33.99 56.99 12.09
CA ALA A 340 -35.38 56.76 12.47
C ALA A 340 -35.66 57.18 13.91
N LEU A 341 -34.76 56.86 14.85
CA LEU A 341 -34.86 57.28 16.25
C LEU A 341 -34.78 58.81 16.42
N LEU A 342 -34.02 59.52 15.57
CA LEU A 342 -34.01 60.98 15.56
C LEU A 342 -35.36 61.61 15.18
N GLN A 343 -36.21 60.85 14.49
CA GLN A 343 -37.55 61.29 14.07
C GLN A 343 -38.65 60.79 15.02
N ASP A 344 -38.33 59.89 15.95
CA ASP A 344 -39.29 59.34 16.92
C ASP A 344 -39.75 60.45 17.90
N GLU A 345 -41.06 60.51 18.14
CA GLU A 345 -41.69 61.59 18.90
C GLU A 345 -41.21 61.66 20.36
N ASP A 346 -40.98 60.51 21.01
CA ASP A 346 -40.49 60.45 22.40
C ASP A 346 -39.07 61.00 22.49
N ILE A 347 -38.23 60.65 21.53
CA ILE A 347 -36.84 61.11 21.45
C ILE A 347 -36.77 62.60 21.15
N LEU A 348 -37.55 63.09 20.19
CA LEU A 348 -37.65 64.52 19.88
C LEU A 348 -38.14 65.33 21.09
N PHE A 349 -39.14 64.82 21.81
CA PHE A 349 -39.62 65.43 23.05
C PHE A 349 -38.49 65.52 24.09
N PHE A 350 -37.78 64.41 24.33
CA PHE A 350 -36.65 64.36 25.26
C PHE A 350 -35.57 65.39 24.87
N LEU A 351 -35.09 65.37 23.63
CA LEU A 351 -34.04 66.27 23.13
C LEU A 351 -34.44 67.75 23.23
N LYS A 352 -35.72 68.09 22.98
CA LYS A 352 -36.24 69.46 23.12
C LYS A 352 -36.26 69.90 24.58
N ARG A 353 -36.65 69.01 25.50
CA ARG A 353 -36.72 69.29 26.95
C ARG A 353 -35.32 69.36 27.58
N GLU A 354 -34.41 68.51 27.15
CA GLU A 354 -32.99 68.50 27.56
C GLU A 354 -32.34 69.84 27.21
N LYS A 355 -32.48 70.31 25.96
CA LYS A 355 -31.94 71.62 25.51
C LYS A 355 -32.47 72.82 26.30
N THR A 356 -33.70 72.73 26.82
CA THR A 356 -34.34 73.83 27.55
C THR A 356 -34.10 73.76 29.06
N ASN A 357 -33.22 72.85 29.52
CA ASN A 357 -32.91 72.62 30.94
C ASN A 357 -34.16 72.38 31.79
N LYS A 358 -35.27 71.93 31.20
CA LYS A 358 -36.55 71.75 31.90
C LYS A 358 -36.52 70.60 32.90
N PHE A 359 -35.53 69.72 32.79
CA PHE A 359 -35.29 68.63 33.75
C PHE A 359 -34.43 69.06 34.95
N LYS A 360 -33.67 70.16 34.86
CA LYS A 360 -32.80 70.63 35.97
C LYS A 360 -33.55 70.79 37.29
N PRO A 361 -34.77 71.37 37.35
CA PRO A 361 -35.49 71.46 38.60
C PRO A 361 -35.78 70.09 39.21
N ILE A 362 -36.05 69.05 38.41
CA ILE A 362 -36.33 67.70 38.91
C ILE A 362 -35.03 66.99 39.32
N GLU A 363 -33.93 67.20 38.59
CA GLU A 363 -32.59 66.73 38.95
C GLU A 363 -32.10 67.32 40.29
N GLU A 364 -32.62 68.49 40.68
CA GLU A 364 -32.37 69.14 41.95
C GLU A 364 -33.26 68.63 43.11
N TRP A 365 -34.34 67.87 42.83
CA TRP A 365 -35.20 67.35 43.90
C TRP A 365 -34.44 66.35 44.75
N ARG A 366 -34.47 66.61 46.07
CA ARG A 366 -33.94 65.72 47.09
C ARG A 366 -35.09 65.17 47.90
N LEU A 367 -35.09 63.87 48.11
CA LEU A 367 -36.04 63.19 48.98
C LEU A 367 -35.88 63.71 50.42
N THR A 368 -36.91 64.38 50.96
CA THR A 368 -36.87 65.01 52.30
C THR A 368 -37.69 64.27 53.36
N PHE A 369 -38.75 63.59 52.95
CA PHE A 369 -39.57 62.73 53.79
C PHE A 369 -40.22 61.66 52.91
N GLU A 370 -40.24 60.42 53.40
CA GLU A 370 -41.01 59.34 52.81
C GLU A 370 -41.43 58.36 53.91
N ASP A 371 -42.52 57.66 53.66
CA ASP A 371 -42.85 56.41 54.35
C ASP A 371 -43.46 55.47 53.32
N ASP A 372 -42.78 54.36 53.06
CA ASP A 372 -43.24 53.34 52.11
C ASP A 372 -44.15 52.29 52.77
N PHE A 373 -44.42 52.44 54.07
CA PHE A 373 -45.26 51.55 54.88
C PHE A 373 -44.87 50.07 54.75
N LYS A 374 -43.58 49.78 54.49
CA LYS A 374 -43.07 48.39 54.44
C LYS A 374 -42.88 47.77 55.82
N SER A 375 -42.88 48.56 56.90
CA SER A 375 -42.76 48.06 58.27
C SER A 375 -44.08 47.45 58.77
N ASN A 376 -44.02 46.54 59.74
CA ASN A 376 -45.22 45.88 60.30
C ASN A 376 -45.96 46.72 61.36
N SER A 377 -45.50 47.95 61.63
CA SER A 377 -46.05 48.84 62.66
C SER A 377 -45.85 50.29 62.27
N LEU A 378 -46.79 51.16 62.62
CA LEU A 378 -46.69 52.58 62.33
C LEU A 378 -45.46 53.18 63.05
N SER A 379 -44.59 53.88 62.32
CA SER A 379 -43.39 54.49 62.91
C SER A 379 -43.78 55.65 63.83
N PRO A 380 -43.51 55.57 65.15
CA PRO A 380 -43.88 56.63 66.10
C PRO A 380 -43.05 57.92 65.93
N ASP A 381 -41.90 57.83 65.24
CA ASP A 381 -41.06 58.98 64.92
C ASP A 381 -41.65 59.82 63.78
N LYS A 382 -42.45 59.19 62.92
CA LYS A 382 -43.06 59.84 61.75
C LYS A 382 -44.53 60.18 61.98
N TRP A 383 -45.24 59.39 62.77
CA TRP A 383 -46.70 59.46 62.88
C TRP A 383 -47.19 59.42 64.32
N ILE A 384 -48.31 60.10 64.56
CA ILE A 384 -49.12 59.98 65.77
C ILE A 384 -50.50 59.42 65.39
N ASP A 385 -51.01 58.47 66.17
CA ASP A 385 -52.25 57.73 65.92
C ASP A 385 -53.49 58.32 66.64
N ARG A 386 -53.31 59.47 67.29
CA ARG A 386 -54.31 60.17 68.09
C ARG A 386 -54.11 61.68 68.00
N TYR A 387 -55.05 62.45 68.54
CA TYR A 387 -54.91 63.91 68.60
C TYR A 387 -53.61 64.32 69.29
N TYR A 388 -52.90 65.27 68.67
CA TYR A 388 -51.62 65.79 69.17
C TYR A 388 -51.69 66.20 70.64
N TRP A 389 -52.71 66.98 71.02
CA TRP A 389 -52.87 67.44 72.40
C TRP A 389 -53.27 66.33 73.37
N GLY A 390 -53.99 65.30 72.91
CA GLY A 390 -54.28 64.10 73.71
C GLY A 390 -52.98 63.36 74.05
N ASN A 391 -52.14 63.18 73.03
CA ASN A 391 -50.82 62.58 73.18
C ASN A 391 -49.91 63.39 74.11
N LYS A 392 -49.91 64.73 74.00
CA LYS A 392 -49.02 65.61 74.76
C LYS A 392 -49.45 65.89 76.20
N LEU A 393 -50.75 65.99 76.47
CA LEU A 393 -51.26 66.49 77.76
C LEU A 393 -51.75 65.39 78.69
N ILE A 394 -52.38 64.34 78.15
CA ILE A 394 -53.04 63.31 78.96
C ILE A 394 -52.55 61.89 78.68
N ALA A 395 -51.60 61.73 77.75
CA ALA A 395 -51.08 60.44 77.30
C ALA A 395 -52.20 59.45 76.90
N ASP A 396 -53.33 59.99 76.43
CA ASP A 396 -54.54 59.23 76.15
C ASP A 396 -55.28 59.86 74.96
N THR A 397 -56.23 59.11 74.40
CA THR A 397 -57.14 59.65 73.41
C THR A 397 -58.28 60.43 74.08
N TYR A 398 -58.90 61.32 73.32
CA TYR A 398 -60.13 61.98 73.72
C TYR A 398 -60.98 62.21 72.48
N SER A 399 -62.27 62.38 72.71
CA SER A 399 -63.20 62.84 71.70
C SER A 399 -63.59 64.30 72.01
N LEU A 400 -63.74 65.13 70.98
CA LEU A 400 -64.27 66.47 71.17
C LEU A 400 -65.75 66.34 71.57
N ALA A 401 -66.26 67.25 72.39
CA ALA A 401 -67.61 67.12 72.94
C ALA A 401 -68.75 67.00 71.89
N TYR A 402 -68.50 67.44 70.66
CA TYR A 402 -69.44 67.32 69.52
C TYR A 402 -69.13 66.13 68.59
N ASP A 403 -68.01 65.44 68.77
CA ASP A 403 -67.63 64.30 67.95
C ASP A 403 -68.38 63.05 68.44
N LYS A 404 -68.93 62.31 67.48
CA LYS A 404 -69.56 61.00 67.72
C LYS A 404 -68.60 59.84 67.40
N HIS A 405 -67.30 60.13 67.29
CA HIS A 405 -66.25 59.14 67.04
C HIS A 405 -65.09 59.34 68.02
N MET A 406 -64.22 58.35 68.13
CA MET A 406 -63.00 58.42 68.92
C MET A 406 -61.86 57.74 68.18
N TYR A 407 -60.70 58.38 68.13
CA TYR A 407 -59.50 57.78 67.54
C TYR A 407 -58.92 56.76 68.51
N LEU A 408 -58.79 55.53 68.03
CA LEU A 408 -58.26 54.41 68.80
C LEU A 408 -57.03 53.84 68.08
N PRO A 409 -55.92 53.57 68.78
CA PRO A 409 -54.74 52.92 68.19
C PRO A 409 -55.07 51.59 67.51
N ALA A 410 -56.03 50.84 68.04
CA ALA A 410 -56.52 49.57 67.49
C ALA A 410 -57.22 49.70 66.12
N ASN A 411 -57.43 50.93 65.65
CA ASN A 411 -58.07 51.24 64.38
C ASN A 411 -57.03 51.63 63.30
N VAL A 412 -55.73 51.62 63.63
CA VAL A 412 -54.64 51.89 62.70
C VAL A 412 -53.76 50.65 62.57
N THR A 413 -53.64 50.12 61.36
CA THR A 413 -52.81 48.93 61.08
C THR A 413 -51.95 49.15 59.85
N VAL A 414 -50.70 48.70 59.88
CA VAL A 414 -49.82 48.72 58.70
C VAL A 414 -49.78 47.32 58.11
N ASN A 415 -50.14 47.19 56.84
CA ASN A 415 -50.06 45.94 56.09
C ASN A 415 -49.00 46.11 55.02
N ALA A 416 -47.90 45.34 55.10
CA ALA A 416 -46.75 45.36 54.20
C ALA A 416 -47.02 46.03 52.82
N ASN A 417 -46.78 47.35 52.74
CA ASN A 417 -46.95 48.30 51.61
C ASN A 417 -48.11 49.31 51.69
N TYR A 418 -48.97 49.30 52.70
CA TYR A 418 -49.98 50.36 52.91
C TYR A 418 -50.41 50.53 54.37
N LEU A 419 -50.77 51.76 54.72
CA LEU A 419 -51.44 52.11 55.96
C LEU A 419 -52.95 51.87 55.82
N GLN A 420 -53.55 51.16 56.77
CA GLN A 420 -54.98 50.94 56.84
C GLN A 420 -55.57 51.65 58.06
N LEU A 421 -56.62 52.44 57.82
CA LEU A 421 -57.42 53.12 58.84
C LEU A 421 -58.80 52.45 58.88
N ILE A 422 -59.19 51.93 60.04
CA ILE A 422 -60.41 51.12 60.23
C ILE A 422 -61.40 51.91 61.08
N THR A 423 -62.65 52.03 60.65
CA THR A 423 -63.74 52.58 61.49
C THR A 423 -64.56 51.42 62.04
N LYS A 424 -64.83 51.38 63.36
CA LYS A 424 -65.61 50.31 64.02
C LYS A 424 -66.75 50.92 64.83
N ASN A 425 -67.93 50.33 64.72
CA ASN A 425 -69.09 50.69 65.54
C ASN A 425 -69.13 49.82 66.80
N ASN A 426 -68.64 50.34 67.91
CA ASN A 426 -68.59 49.66 69.19
C ASN A 426 -68.87 50.64 70.34
N TRP A 427 -69.37 50.13 71.46
CA TRP A 427 -69.39 50.88 72.70
C TRP A 427 -67.96 51.18 73.17
N CYS A 428 -67.68 52.43 73.47
CA CYS A 428 -66.43 52.85 74.10
C CYS A 428 -66.69 53.86 75.22
N LEU A 429 -65.90 53.79 76.28
CA LEU A 429 -65.87 54.83 77.29
C LEU A 429 -64.96 55.95 76.77
N ALA A 430 -65.50 57.14 76.52
CA ALA A 430 -64.74 58.27 75.98
C ALA A 430 -64.50 59.34 77.03
N ARG A 431 -63.29 59.93 77.04
CA ARG A 431 -63.03 61.22 77.70
C ARG A 431 -63.46 62.33 76.74
N LEU A 432 -64.33 63.21 77.21
CA LEU A 432 -64.78 64.36 76.42
C LEU A 432 -63.92 65.57 76.76
N GLY A 433 -63.30 66.14 75.72
CA GLY A 433 -62.57 67.40 75.81
C GLY A 433 -63.48 68.58 75.43
N THR A 434 -63.61 69.55 76.32
CA THR A 434 -64.23 70.85 76.04
C THR A 434 -63.27 71.99 76.36
N VAL A 435 -63.21 73.00 75.48
CA VAL A 435 -62.31 74.16 75.63
C VAL A 435 -62.54 74.92 76.95
N LEU A 436 -63.75 74.85 77.51
CA LEU A 436 -64.17 75.60 78.71
C LEU A 436 -63.99 74.87 80.04
N THR A 437 -63.98 73.53 80.06
CA THR A 437 -64.04 72.74 81.31
C THR A 437 -62.95 71.68 81.44
N GLY A 438 -62.05 71.57 80.46
CA GLY A 438 -61.01 70.54 80.43
C GLY A 438 -61.55 69.17 80.04
N PHE A 439 -60.85 68.11 80.47
CA PHE A 439 -61.26 66.72 80.20
C PHE A 439 -62.19 66.22 81.30
N SER A 440 -63.39 65.79 80.91
CA SER A 440 -64.35 65.15 81.82
C SER A 440 -64.67 63.72 81.35
N THR A 441 -64.82 62.79 82.31
CA THR A 441 -65.24 61.42 82.04
C THR A 441 -66.75 61.33 82.06
N ASN A 442 -67.36 61.02 80.93
CA ASN A 442 -68.76 60.68 80.82
C ASN A 442 -68.93 59.42 79.96
N SER A 443 -69.87 58.55 80.35
CA SER A 443 -70.22 57.38 79.55
C SER A 443 -71.34 57.75 78.59
N PHE A 444 -71.12 57.66 77.28
CA PHE A 444 -72.17 57.88 76.28
C PHE A 444 -72.18 56.77 75.22
N LEU A 445 -73.38 56.41 74.81
CA LEU A 445 -73.65 55.46 73.74
C LEU A 445 -73.53 56.21 72.42
N ILE A 446 -72.62 55.79 71.54
CA ILE A 446 -72.53 56.31 70.18
C ILE A 446 -73.52 55.49 69.33
N PRO A 447 -74.65 56.06 68.87
CA PRO A 447 -75.56 55.35 67.98
C PRO A 447 -74.89 55.16 66.63
N ALA A 448 -75.19 54.03 65.98
CA ALA A 448 -74.74 53.73 64.62
C ALA A 448 -75.05 54.90 63.67
N ALA A 449 -74.01 55.50 63.09
CA ALA A 449 -74.12 56.30 61.89
C ALA A 449 -73.67 55.43 60.70
N TRP A 450 -74.46 55.49 59.63
CA TRP A 450 -74.32 54.73 58.38
C TRP A 450 -72.96 54.89 57.70
#